data_AF-A0A0G0RIM1-F1
#
_entry.id   AF-A0A0G0RIM1-F1
#
_cell.length_a   1.000
_cell.length_b   1.000
_cell.length_c   1.000
_cell.angle_alpha   90.00
_cell.angle_beta   90.00
_cell.angle_gamma   90.00
#
_symmetry.space_group_name_H-M   'P 1'
#
loop_
_entity.id
_entity.type
_entity.pdbx_description
1 polymer ?
#
loop_
_entity_poly.entity_id
_entity_poly.type
_entity_poly.pdbx_seq_one_letter_code
_entity_poly.pdbx_strand_id
1 'polypeptide(L)'
;MKNFIIVLVVIIILGLGIYLLTRGPSEEVGIVNNQETSTTTPTGEVATSTTNTNATETVVGKSVEGRNITAYHFGTGSTELLFVGGIHGGYEWNTVLLAYEMMDYLKANPSVIPQNIKVTIIPVLNPDGLNKTVGTDTRFAVSSVPTPISLTVSGRFNANNVDLSRNFDCGWKATGVWQNKPVSGGSKAFSEPESLALKNYVEANKFSAVVTWYSAAGGVYASSCNGPVSAETKAITKKYADASGYPANDSFDFYETTGDMVSWLAKVNIPAISVLLTNHTDTEFAKNKLGLEALLKYYTK
;
A
#
# COMPACT_ATOMS: atom_id res chain seq x y z
N MET A 1 -35.44 23.31 40.06
CA MET A 1 -34.82 23.85 38.82
C MET A 1 -34.00 25.12 39.05
N LYS A 2 -34.50 26.14 39.76
CA LYS A 2 -33.78 27.41 39.99
C LYS A 2 -32.43 27.27 40.72
N ASN A 3 -32.34 26.40 41.72
CA ASN A 3 -31.10 26.19 42.49
C ASN A 3 -30.03 25.41 41.71
N PHE A 4 -30.44 24.58 40.75
CA PHE A 4 -29.52 23.79 39.91
C PHE A 4 -28.80 24.69 38.89
N ILE A 5 -29.53 25.67 38.33
CA ILE A 5 -28.98 26.65 37.39
C ILE A 5 -27.94 27.55 38.08
N ILE A 6 -28.19 27.96 39.32
CA ILE A 6 -27.25 28.82 40.08
C ILE A 6 -25.94 28.08 40.36
N VAL A 7 -25.99 26.80 40.73
CA VAL A 7 -24.79 25.99 40.97
C VAL A 7 -23.97 25.80 39.69
N LEU A 8 -24.63 25.59 38.55
CA LEU A 8 -23.97 25.42 37.25
C LEU A 8 -23.27 26.70 36.78
N VAL A 9 -23.90 27.87 37.00
CA VAL A 9 -23.30 29.18 36.68
C VAL A 9 -22.08 29.47 37.55
N VAL A 10 -22.11 29.13 38.84
CA VAL A 10 -20.97 29.33 39.74
C VAL A 10 -19.77 28.44 39.35
N ILE A 11 -20.02 27.19 38.95
CA ILE A 11 -18.96 26.28 38.49
C ILE A 11 -18.33 26.77 37.19
N ILE A 12 -19.12 27.31 36.25
CA ILE A 12 -18.60 27.87 35.00
C ILE A 12 -17.73 29.10 35.26
N ILE A 13 -18.15 30.00 36.16
CA ILE A 13 -17.38 31.21 36.50
C ILE A 13 -16.07 30.85 37.19
N LEU A 14 -16.08 29.87 38.10
CA LEU A 14 -14.87 29.38 38.76
C LEU A 14 -13.91 28.69 37.78
N GLY A 15 -14.45 27.88 36.86
CA GLY A 15 -13.65 27.24 35.81
C GLY A 15 -13.03 28.25 34.83
N LEU A 16 -13.77 29.31 34.47
CA LEU A 16 -13.27 30.39 33.60
C LEU A 16 -12.21 31.24 34.31
N GLY A 17 -12.38 31.50 35.62
CA GLY A 17 -11.40 32.22 36.43
C GLY A 17 -10.08 31.46 36.55
N ILE A 18 -10.13 30.14 36.77
CA ILE A 18 -8.93 29.29 36.80
C ILE A 18 -8.26 29.24 35.42
N TYR A 19 -9.03 29.10 34.34
CA TYR A 19 -8.51 29.10 32.97
C TYR A 19 -7.77 30.39 32.63
N LEU A 20 -8.31 31.55 33.01
CA LEU A 20 -7.69 32.85 32.78
C LEU A 20 -6.45 33.08 33.66
N LEU A 21 -6.41 32.53 34.88
CA LEU A 21 -5.26 32.62 35.78
C LEU A 21 -4.09 31.70 35.38
N THR A 22 -4.36 30.64 34.60
CA THR A 22 -3.31 29.71 34.12
C THR A 22 -2.69 30.09 32.77
N ARG A 23 -3.20 31.12 32.08
CA ARG A 23 -2.60 31.64 30.86
C ARG A 23 -1.54 32.68 31.20
N GLY A 24 -0.28 32.24 31.29
CA GLY A 24 0.88 33.13 31.25
C GLY A 24 0.94 33.91 29.92
N PRO A 25 1.57 35.09 29.90
CA PRO A 25 1.67 35.90 28.69
C PRO A 25 2.46 35.16 27.61
N SER A 26 1.94 35.16 26.39
CA SER A 26 2.63 34.70 25.20
C SER A 26 3.78 35.64 24.88
N GLU A 27 5.00 35.11 24.78
CA GLU A 27 6.17 35.87 24.31
C GLU A 27 5.96 36.33 22.86
N GLU A 28 6.02 37.64 22.64
CA GLU A 28 6.14 38.24 21.32
C GLU A 28 7.52 37.94 20.74
N VAL A 29 7.57 37.14 19.66
CA VAL A 29 8.79 36.99 18.87
C VAL A 29 8.91 38.21 17.94
N GLY A 30 9.86 39.08 18.27
CA GLY A 30 10.20 40.26 17.48
C GLY A 30 10.71 39.90 16.08
N ILE A 31 10.14 40.57 15.08
CA ILE A 31 10.61 40.56 13.69
C ILE A 31 11.91 41.39 13.63
N VAL A 32 13.05 40.73 13.41
CA VAL A 32 14.28 41.40 12.96
C VAL A 32 14.45 41.09 11.47
N ASN A 33 14.31 42.14 10.69
CA ASN A 33 14.52 42.17 9.26
C ASN A 33 16.02 42.37 9.02
N ASN A 34 16.73 41.37 8.50
CA ASN A 34 18.05 41.56 7.91
C ASN A 34 18.05 40.91 6.52
N GLN A 35 17.83 41.76 5.52
CA GLN A 35 18.26 41.49 4.16
C GLN A 35 19.77 41.66 4.10
N GLU A 36 20.50 40.56 3.89
CA GLU A 36 21.73 40.60 3.11
C GLU A 36 21.70 39.51 2.06
N THR A 37 21.84 39.99 0.83
CA THR A 37 21.90 39.27 -0.43
C THR A 37 23.19 38.46 -0.50
N SER A 38 23.09 37.16 -0.82
CA SER A 38 24.18 36.44 -1.47
C SER A 38 23.63 35.29 -2.31
N THR A 39 23.79 35.50 -3.62
CA THR A 39 23.51 34.62 -4.73
C THR A 39 24.38 33.36 -4.65
N THR A 40 23.78 32.19 -4.51
CA THR A 40 24.32 30.94 -5.06
C THR A 40 23.18 30.03 -5.49
N THR A 41 23.03 29.92 -6.81
CA THR A 41 22.26 28.88 -7.51
C THR A 41 22.70 27.49 -7.04
N PRO A 42 21.81 26.63 -6.50
CA PRO A 42 22.07 25.20 -6.54
C PRO A 42 21.60 24.72 -7.91
N THR A 43 22.57 24.45 -8.78
CA THR A 43 22.38 23.62 -9.97
C THR A 43 21.79 22.30 -9.48
N GLY A 44 20.49 22.11 -9.71
CA GLY A 44 19.82 20.84 -9.50
C GLY A 44 20.45 19.82 -10.43
N GLU A 45 21.46 19.12 -9.93
CA GLU A 45 21.90 17.87 -10.49
C GLU A 45 20.73 16.90 -10.37
N VAL A 46 20.00 16.74 -11.48
CA VAL A 46 19.06 15.65 -11.65
C VAL A 46 19.90 14.39 -11.53
N ALA A 47 19.89 13.79 -10.34
CA ALA A 47 20.42 12.46 -10.10
C ALA A 47 19.67 11.52 -11.05
N THR A 48 20.28 11.31 -12.20
CA THR A 48 19.83 10.37 -13.21
C THR A 48 20.16 9.04 -12.58
N SER A 49 19.18 8.46 -11.88
CA SER A 49 19.28 7.10 -11.35
C SER A 49 19.43 6.17 -12.54
N THR A 50 20.69 5.91 -12.88
CA THR A 50 21.09 4.82 -13.74
C THR A 50 20.68 3.56 -13.00
N THR A 51 19.53 3.02 -13.36
CA THR A 51 19.06 1.72 -12.88
C THR A 51 20.11 0.69 -13.30
N ASN A 52 20.98 0.34 -12.35
CA ASN A 52 21.84 -0.82 -12.46
C ASN A 52 20.94 -2.03 -12.65
N THR A 53 20.84 -2.51 -13.88
CA THR A 53 19.96 -3.61 -14.31
C THR A 53 20.32 -4.96 -13.68
N ASN A 54 21.35 -5.01 -12.82
CA ASN A 54 21.83 -6.19 -12.11
C ASN A 54 21.63 -6.14 -10.58
N ALA A 55 21.01 -5.10 -10.03
CA ALA A 55 20.71 -5.08 -8.60
C ALA A 55 19.61 -6.11 -8.29
N THR A 56 19.81 -6.95 -7.26
CA THR A 56 18.82 -7.94 -6.81
C THR A 56 17.67 -7.31 -6.03
N GLU A 57 17.82 -6.05 -5.63
CA GLU A 57 16.80 -5.25 -4.93
C GLU A 57 16.94 -3.76 -5.28
N THR A 58 15.83 -3.04 -5.20
CA THR A 58 15.74 -1.59 -5.41
C THR A 58 14.89 -0.97 -4.31
N VAL A 59 15.41 0.04 -3.60
CA VAL A 59 14.58 0.88 -2.73
C VAL A 59 13.77 1.82 -3.62
N VAL A 60 12.46 1.62 -3.69
CA VAL A 60 11.56 2.36 -4.59
C VAL A 60 11.01 3.64 -3.96
N GLY A 61 11.17 3.78 -2.64
CA GLY A 61 10.81 4.96 -1.89
C GLY A 61 10.91 4.73 -0.39
N LYS A 62 10.35 5.66 0.37
CA LYS A 62 10.27 5.59 1.82
C LYS A 62 8.83 5.86 2.27
N SER A 63 8.43 5.28 3.40
CA SER A 63 7.16 5.59 4.06
C SER A 63 7.20 6.94 4.78
N VAL A 64 6.08 7.31 5.41
CA VAL A 64 5.95 8.52 6.24
C VAL A 64 7.01 8.56 7.34
N GLU A 65 7.25 7.45 8.03
CA GLU A 65 8.28 7.34 9.08
C GLU A 65 9.68 7.01 8.55
N GLY A 66 9.90 7.09 7.23
CA GLY A 66 11.22 6.98 6.61
C GLY A 66 11.73 5.55 6.37
N ARG A 67 10.87 4.53 6.57
CA ARG A 67 11.19 3.12 6.34
C ARG A 67 11.24 2.82 4.86
N ASN A 68 12.17 1.95 4.45
CA ASN A 68 12.36 1.66 3.04
C ASN A 68 11.19 0.83 2.50
N ILE A 69 10.73 1.18 1.29
CA ILE A 69 9.89 0.32 0.48
C ILE A 69 10.80 -0.31 -0.56
N THR A 70 10.98 -1.62 -0.50
CA THR A 70 11.97 -2.34 -1.31
C THR A 70 11.29 -3.28 -2.28
N ALA A 71 11.68 -3.21 -3.55
CA ALA A 71 11.37 -4.18 -4.58
C ALA A 71 12.52 -5.19 -4.71
N TYR A 72 12.21 -6.48 -4.84
CA TYR A 72 13.18 -7.57 -5.02
C TYR A 72 13.00 -8.21 -6.39
N HIS A 73 14.09 -8.51 -7.09
CA HIS A 73 14.07 -8.92 -8.49
C HIS A 73 14.60 -10.35 -8.69
N PHE A 74 13.87 -11.15 -9.47
CA PHE A 74 14.21 -12.53 -9.79
C PHE A 74 14.11 -12.76 -11.30
N GLY A 75 15.16 -13.32 -11.91
CA GLY A 75 15.28 -13.40 -13.38
C GLY A 75 15.71 -12.08 -14.01
N THR A 76 16.00 -12.12 -15.31
CA THR A 76 16.61 -10.99 -16.06
C THR A 76 15.88 -10.69 -17.36
N GLY A 77 14.71 -11.29 -17.58
CA GLY A 77 13.95 -11.16 -18.81
C GLY A 77 13.29 -9.79 -19.00
N SER A 78 12.96 -9.47 -20.25
CA SER A 78 12.32 -8.20 -20.61
C SER A 78 10.83 -8.12 -20.27
N THR A 79 10.16 -9.26 -20.07
CA THR A 79 8.76 -9.33 -19.65
C THR A 79 8.73 -9.30 -18.12
N GLU A 80 8.33 -8.16 -17.54
CA GLU A 80 8.33 -7.99 -16.09
C GLU A 80 6.94 -8.16 -15.47
N LEU A 81 6.83 -9.00 -14.45
CA LEU A 81 5.63 -9.19 -13.64
C LEU A 81 5.86 -8.65 -12.24
N LEU A 82 4.98 -7.77 -11.76
CA LEU A 82 5.06 -7.19 -10.42
C LEU A 82 4.07 -7.88 -9.48
N PHE A 83 4.53 -8.23 -8.28
CA PHE A 83 3.69 -8.70 -7.20
C PHE A 83 3.83 -7.78 -5.99
N VAL A 84 2.70 -7.39 -5.40
CA VAL A 84 2.66 -6.43 -4.27
C VAL A 84 1.89 -7.04 -3.11
N GLY A 85 2.52 -7.05 -1.93
CA GLY A 85 1.91 -7.40 -0.66
C GLY A 85 1.91 -6.22 0.33
N GLY A 86 1.16 -6.36 1.43
CA GLY A 86 1.31 -5.48 2.58
C GLY A 86 0.87 -4.04 2.37
N ILE A 87 -0.05 -3.74 1.44
CA ILE A 87 -0.64 -2.39 1.33
C ILE A 87 -1.47 -2.02 2.57
N HIS A 88 -2.16 -2.99 3.17
CA HIS A 88 -2.76 -2.86 4.50
C HIS A 88 -1.85 -3.47 5.58
N GLY A 89 -0.53 -3.29 5.41
CA GLY A 89 0.59 -3.68 6.29
C GLY A 89 0.25 -4.64 7.41
N GLY A 90 -0.18 -4.09 8.55
CA GLY A 90 -0.48 -4.85 9.75
C GLY A 90 -1.84 -5.53 9.77
N TYR A 91 -2.88 -4.96 9.13
CA TYR A 91 -4.21 -5.58 9.11
C TYR A 91 -4.26 -6.83 8.22
N GLU A 92 -3.49 -6.82 7.13
CA GLU A 92 -3.36 -7.92 6.18
C GLU A 92 -1.93 -8.47 6.16
N TRP A 93 -1.34 -8.61 7.35
CA TRP A 93 0.04 -9.09 7.57
C TRP A 93 0.32 -10.44 6.90
N ASN A 94 -0.70 -11.28 6.70
CA ASN A 94 -0.56 -12.56 6.02
C ASN A 94 -0.15 -12.41 4.54
N THR A 95 -0.48 -11.28 3.90
CA THR A 95 -0.02 -10.97 2.54
C THR A 95 1.47 -10.63 2.47
N VAL A 96 2.03 -10.07 3.56
CA VAL A 96 3.47 -9.82 3.70
C VAL A 96 4.23 -11.13 3.82
N LEU A 97 3.75 -12.05 4.67
CA LEU A 97 4.36 -13.37 4.79
C LEU A 97 4.27 -14.15 3.48
N LEU A 98 3.12 -14.13 2.80
CA LEU A 98 2.98 -14.73 1.47
C LEU A 98 4.02 -14.20 0.49
N ALA A 99 4.24 -12.88 0.45
CA ALA A 99 5.23 -12.28 -0.44
C ALA A 99 6.65 -12.78 -0.11
N TYR A 100 7.01 -12.88 1.17
CA TYR A 100 8.31 -13.41 1.59
C TYR A 100 8.46 -14.92 1.31
N GLU A 101 7.42 -15.72 1.52
CA GLU A 101 7.41 -17.14 1.14
C GLU A 101 7.59 -17.31 -0.38
N MET A 102 6.98 -16.43 -1.17
CA MET A 102 7.16 -16.42 -2.63
C MET A 102 8.59 -16.05 -3.03
N MET A 103 9.20 -15.07 -2.37
CA MET A 103 10.61 -14.73 -2.57
C MET A 103 11.52 -15.91 -2.27
N ASP A 104 11.28 -16.63 -1.16
CA ASP A 104 12.05 -17.81 -0.78
C ASP A 104 11.90 -18.94 -1.81
N TYR A 105 10.68 -19.14 -2.31
CA TYR A 105 10.40 -20.09 -3.38
C TYR A 105 11.18 -19.79 -4.67
N LEU A 106 11.10 -18.55 -5.15
CA LEU A 106 11.79 -18.12 -6.38
C LEU A 106 13.31 -18.20 -6.23
N LYS A 107 13.85 -17.85 -5.05
CA LYS A 107 15.27 -17.98 -4.74
C LYS A 107 15.74 -19.44 -4.74
N ALA A 108 14.95 -20.34 -4.16
CA ALA A 108 15.26 -21.76 -4.11
C ALA A 108 15.06 -22.47 -5.46
N ASN A 109 14.23 -21.92 -6.34
CA ASN A 109 13.83 -22.55 -7.60
C ASN A 109 14.00 -21.60 -8.80
N PRO A 110 15.19 -21.04 -9.06
CA PRO A 110 15.37 -20.02 -10.10
C PRO A 110 14.96 -20.50 -11.50
N SER A 111 15.02 -21.81 -11.76
CA SER A 111 14.60 -22.43 -13.02
C SER A 111 13.09 -22.37 -13.29
N VAL A 112 12.27 -22.03 -12.29
CA VAL A 112 10.83 -21.81 -12.51
C VAL A 112 10.58 -20.54 -13.34
N ILE A 113 11.51 -19.59 -13.32
CA ILE A 113 11.39 -18.31 -14.04
C ILE A 113 11.91 -18.51 -15.47
N PRO A 114 11.06 -18.38 -16.50
CA PRO A 114 11.49 -18.44 -17.89
C PRO A 114 12.52 -17.35 -18.21
N GLN A 115 13.43 -17.63 -19.14
CA GLN A 115 14.52 -16.69 -19.51
C GLN A 115 14.02 -15.31 -19.97
N ASN A 116 12.83 -15.25 -20.58
CA ASN A 116 12.23 -13.99 -21.05
C ASN A 116 11.50 -13.21 -19.95
N ILE A 117 11.41 -13.74 -18.72
CA ILE A 117 10.65 -13.14 -17.62
C ILE A 117 11.57 -12.62 -16.52
N LYS A 118 11.16 -11.50 -15.92
CA LYS A 118 11.63 -11.00 -14.63
C LYS A 118 10.42 -10.90 -13.69
N VAL A 119 10.55 -11.43 -12.48
CA VAL A 119 9.57 -11.29 -11.40
C VAL A 119 10.09 -10.27 -10.41
N THR A 120 9.26 -9.27 -10.11
CA THR A 120 9.55 -8.27 -9.09
C THR A 120 8.53 -8.39 -7.97
N ILE A 121 8.97 -8.39 -6.71
CA ILE A 121 8.11 -8.46 -5.52
C ILE A 121 8.37 -7.27 -4.61
N ILE A 122 7.32 -6.52 -4.27
CA ILE A 122 7.31 -5.55 -3.16
C ILE A 122 6.54 -6.21 -2.01
N PRO A 123 7.22 -6.77 -0.99
CA PRO A 123 6.54 -7.54 0.06
C PRO A 123 5.77 -6.67 1.04
N VAL A 124 6.20 -5.41 1.22
CA VAL A 124 5.63 -4.48 2.20
C VAL A 124 5.49 -3.10 1.58
N LEU A 125 4.28 -2.75 1.11
CA LEU A 125 4.00 -1.40 0.63
C LEU A 125 3.70 -0.41 1.76
N ASN A 126 3.14 -0.87 2.89
CA ASN A 126 2.89 -0.09 4.11
C ASN A 126 3.78 -0.56 5.28
N PRO A 127 5.08 -0.21 5.27
CA PRO A 127 6.00 -0.64 6.33
C PRO A 127 5.68 0.00 7.69
N ASP A 128 5.04 1.16 7.72
CA ASP A 128 4.64 1.84 8.97
C ASP A 128 3.50 1.09 9.65
N GLY A 129 2.47 0.72 8.87
CA GLY A 129 1.37 -0.10 9.36
C GLY A 129 1.82 -1.49 9.80
N LEU A 130 2.81 -2.09 9.12
CA LEU A 130 3.40 -3.36 9.55
C LEU A 130 4.16 -3.19 10.88
N ASN A 131 5.05 -2.19 10.96
CA ASN A 131 5.85 -1.93 12.16
C ASN A 131 4.99 -1.68 13.39
N LYS A 132 3.90 -0.92 13.23
CA LYS A 132 2.92 -0.67 14.29
C LYS A 132 2.29 -1.96 14.85
N THR A 133 2.13 -2.99 14.01
CA THR A 133 1.49 -4.25 14.41
C THR A 133 2.48 -5.28 14.95
N VAL A 134 3.65 -5.45 14.31
CA VAL A 134 4.60 -6.53 14.63
C VAL A 134 5.98 -6.06 15.09
N GLY A 135 6.20 -4.75 15.23
CA GLY A 135 7.45 -4.15 15.70
C GLY A 135 8.57 -4.06 14.65
N THR A 136 8.31 -4.45 13.40
CA THR A 136 9.28 -4.38 12.29
C THR A 136 8.59 -4.09 10.96
N ASP A 137 9.34 -3.57 10.00
CA ASP A 137 8.95 -3.33 8.60
C ASP A 137 9.45 -4.41 7.63
N THR A 138 10.09 -5.46 8.14
CA THR A 138 10.62 -6.57 7.36
C THR A 138 10.02 -7.90 7.81
N ARG A 139 10.70 -9.02 7.50
CA ARG A 139 10.33 -10.36 7.94
C ARG A 139 10.09 -10.42 9.44
N PHE A 140 9.03 -11.11 9.82
CA PHE A 140 8.60 -11.33 11.21
C PHE A 140 8.11 -12.76 11.39
N ALA A 141 8.09 -13.23 12.64
CA ALA A 141 7.46 -14.50 12.99
C ALA A 141 5.97 -14.30 13.26
N VAL A 142 5.12 -15.27 12.87
CA VAL A 142 3.67 -15.26 13.15
C VAL A 142 3.37 -15.02 14.65
N SER A 143 4.23 -15.50 15.55
CA SER A 143 4.13 -15.26 16.99
C SER A 143 4.23 -13.79 17.42
N SER A 144 4.67 -12.90 16.52
CA SER A 144 4.74 -11.45 16.75
C SER A 144 3.42 -10.74 16.42
N VAL A 145 2.47 -11.45 15.81
CA VAL A 145 1.16 -10.88 15.44
C VAL A 145 0.25 -10.88 16.67
N PRO A 146 -0.32 -9.71 17.06
CA PRO A 146 -1.25 -9.63 18.16
C PRO A 146 -2.53 -10.44 17.93
N THR A 147 -3.00 -11.12 18.98
CA THR A 147 -4.30 -11.81 19.02
C THR A 147 -5.22 -11.17 20.05
N PRO A 148 -6.51 -10.92 19.74
CA PRO A 148 -7.21 -11.27 18.49
C PRO A 148 -6.88 -10.35 17.31
N ILE A 149 -7.28 -10.75 16.09
CA ILE A 149 -7.04 -10.00 14.83
C ILE A 149 -7.56 -8.55 14.88
N SER A 150 -8.54 -8.23 15.73
CA SER A 150 -9.01 -6.86 15.89
C SER A 150 -7.93 -5.90 16.38
N LEU A 151 -6.86 -6.40 17.01
CA LEU A 151 -5.71 -5.60 17.43
C LEU A 151 -4.82 -5.17 16.25
N THR A 152 -4.95 -5.81 15.08
CA THR A 152 -4.14 -5.50 13.89
C THR A 152 -4.75 -4.44 12.98
N VAL A 153 -6.03 -4.10 13.19
CA VAL A 153 -6.81 -3.15 12.36
C VAL A 153 -6.11 -1.81 12.19
N SER A 154 -5.45 -1.34 13.25
CA SER A 154 -4.74 -0.05 13.22
C SER A 154 -3.56 -0.02 12.25
N GLY A 155 -3.03 -1.19 11.85
CA GLY A 155 -1.99 -1.36 10.84
C GLY A 155 -2.50 -1.42 9.40
N ARG A 156 -3.82 -1.25 9.17
CA ARG A 156 -4.40 -1.05 7.83
C ARG A 156 -3.90 0.25 7.20
N PHE A 157 -3.84 1.31 8.01
CA PHE A 157 -3.50 2.66 7.59
C PHE A 157 -1.99 2.90 7.69
N ASN A 158 -1.47 3.90 6.97
CA ASN A 158 -0.10 4.36 7.16
C ASN A 158 0.02 5.27 8.40
N ALA A 159 1.20 5.84 8.67
CA ALA A 159 1.42 6.68 9.86
C ALA A 159 0.60 7.99 9.86
N ASN A 160 0.14 8.46 8.69
CA ASN A 160 -0.79 9.60 8.59
C ASN A 160 -2.27 9.22 8.78
N ASN A 161 -2.57 7.97 9.13
CA ASN A 161 -3.93 7.41 9.19
C ASN A 161 -4.69 7.48 7.85
N VAL A 162 -3.97 7.41 6.73
CA VAL A 162 -4.55 7.30 5.39
C VAL A 162 -4.66 5.84 5.00
N ASP A 163 -5.79 5.46 4.38
CA ASP A 163 -5.93 4.17 3.74
C ASP A 163 -5.24 4.24 2.38
N LEU A 164 -4.08 3.58 2.25
CA LEU A 164 -3.31 3.61 1.01
C LEU A 164 -4.13 3.06 -0.17
N SER A 165 -5.03 2.10 0.06
CA SER A 165 -5.95 1.58 -0.97
C SER A 165 -7.08 2.55 -1.33
N ARG A 166 -7.04 3.79 -0.83
CA ARG A 166 -7.90 4.91 -1.24
C ARG A 166 -7.10 6.11 -1.77
N ASN A 167 -5.79 5.97 -1.91
CA ASN A 167 -4.87 7.07 -2.19
C ASN A 167 -4.35 7.09 -3.65
N PHE A 168 -4.92 6.30 -4.56
CA PHE A 168 -4.52 6.23 -5.98
C PHE A 168 -5.47 7.02 -6.89
N ASP A 169 -5.03 7.35 -8.11
CA ASP A 169 -5.78 8.18 -9.05
C ASP A 169 -6.71 7.37 -9.99
N CYS A 170 -7.76 6.76 -9.42
CA CYS A 170 -8.94 6.33 -10.17
C CYS A 170 -10.19 6.56 -9.32
N GLY A 171 -11.04 7.52 -9.72
CA GLY A 171 -12.24 7.87 -8.95
C GLY A 171 -11.93 8.34 -7.52
N TRP A 172 -10.73 8.89 -7.29
CA TRP A 172 -10.23 9.27 -5.97
C TRP A 172 -11.19 10.24 -5.24
N LYS A 173 -11.33 10.04 -3.93
CA LYS A 173 -12.07 10.92 -3.02
C LYS A 173 -11.25 11.14 -1.75
N ALA A 174 -11.31 12.36 -1.19
CA ALA A 174 -10.66 12.66 0.10
C ALA A 174 -11.22 11.78 1.24
N THR A 175 -12.51 11.46 1.19
CA THR A 175 -13.17 10.52 2.09
C THR A 175 -13.70 9.34 1.28
N GLY A 176 -13.07 8.18 1.45
CA GLY A 176 -13.53 6.90 0.92
C GLY A 176 -14.25 6.09 2.00
N VAL A 177 -14.56 4.83 1.69
CA VAL A 177 -15.12 3.89 2.66
C VAL A 177 -14.30 2.60 2.71
N TRP A 178 -14.18 2.02 3.89
CA TRP A 178 -13.82 0.62 4.09
C TRP A 178 -15.06 -0.08 4.64
N GLN A 179 -15.70 -0.90 3.80
CA GLN A 179 -17.06 -1.41 4.04
C GLN A 179 -18.03 -0.23 4.25
N ASN A 180 -18.52 -0.04 5.47
CA ASN A 180 -19.40 1.06 5.86
C ASN A 180 -18.70 2.14 6.70
N LYS A 181 -17.39 2.02 6.92
CA LYS A 181 -16.61 2.97 7.75
C LYS A 181 -15.96 4.02 6.86
N PRO A 182 -16.17 5.32 7.12
CA PRO A 182 -15.42 6.39 6.46
C PRO A 182 -13.93 6.22 6.75
N VAL A 183 -13.10 6.36 5.72
CA VAL A 183 -11.64 6.34 5.82
C VAL A 183 -11.05 7.47 4.98
N SER A 184 -9.88 7.97 5.40
CA SER A 184 -9.18 9.00 4.66
C SER A 184 -8.56 8.40 3.41
N GLY A 185 -8.84 9.01 2.25
CA GLY A 185 -8.12 8.80 1.00
C GLY A 185 -6.91 9.72 0.83
N GLY A 186 -6.58 10.53 1.85
CA GLY A 186 -5.50 11.51 1.84
C GLY A 186 -5.95 12.91 1.40
N SER A 187 -4.99 13.83 1.22
CA SER A 187 -5.29 15.23 0.82
C SER A 187 -5.49 15.41 -0.68
N LYS A 188 -4.93 14.50 -1.47
CA LYS A 188 -5.07 14.34 -2.93
C LYS A 188 -4.69 12.91 -3.31
N ALA A 189 -4.99 12.48 -4.53
CA ALA A 189 -4.40 11.25 -5.05
C ALA A 189 -2.87 11.34 -4.98
N PHE A 190 -2.23 10.26 -4.52
CA PHE A 190 -0.80 10.14 -4.27
C PHE A 190 -0.24 11.16 -3.28
N SER A 191 -1.05 11.53 -2.27
CA SER A 191 -0.57 12.37 -1.17
C SER A 191 0.37 11.63 -0.23
N GLU A 192 0.24 10.31 -0.13
CA GLU A 192 1.07 9.51 0.76
C GLU A 192 2.36 9.07 0.05
N PRO A 193 3.50 9.07 0.76
CA PRO A 193 4.78 8.72 0.16
C PRO A 193 4.83 7.26 -0.30
N GLU A 194 4.07 6.35 0.33
CA GLU A 194 4.00 4.94 -0.07
C GLU A 194 3.32 4.75 -1.44
N SER A 195 2.16 5.39 -1.66
CA SER A 195 1.44 5.31 -2.94
C SER A 195 2.21 6.05 -4.04
N LEU A 196 2.86 7.16 -3.71
CA LEU A 196 3.73 7.90 -4.62
C LEU A 196 4.98 7.11 -5.02
N ALA A 197 5.59 6.38 -4.09
CA ALA A 197 6.71 5.49 -4.36
C ALA A 197 6.33 4.42 -5.40
N LEU A 198 5.18 3.78 -5.22
CA LEU A 198 4.70 2.80 -6.19
C LEU A 198 4.37 3.44 -7.53
N LYS A 199 3.71 4.61 -7.54
CA LYS A 199 3.42 5.36 -8.77
C LYS A 199 4.69 5.60 -9.58
N ASN A 200 5.69 6.19 -8.93
CA ASN A 200 6.96 6.53 -9.58
C ASN A 200 7.68 5.27 -10.07
N TYR A 201 7.66 4.19 -9.29
CA TYR A 201 8.26 2.93 -9.68
C TYR A 201 7.58 2.31 -10.89
N VAL A 202 6.24 2.31 -10.93
CA VAL A 202 5.47 1.78 -12.05
C VAL A 202 5.62 2.64 -13.31
N GLU A 203 5.62 3.97 -13.19
CA GLU A 203 5.79 4.86 -14.35
C GLU A 203 7.22 4.85 -14.92
N ALA A 204 8.22 4.53 -14.10
CA ALA A 204 9.61 4.41 -14.53
C ALA A 204 9.94 3.05 -15.18
N ASN A 205 9.07 2.05 -15.06
CA ASN A 205 9.32 0.68 -15.52
C ASN A 205 8.18 0.18 -16.45
N LYS A 206 8.41 -0.94 -17.13
CA LYS A 206 7.42 -1.53 -18.06
C LYS A 206 6.96 -2.90 -17.55
N PHE A 207 5.86 -2.90 -16.80
CA PHE A 207 5.23 -4.12 -16.31
C PHE A 207 4.24 -4.68 -17.33
N SER A 208 4.32 -5.99 -17.58
CA SER A 208 3.34 -6.71 -18.41
C SER A 208 2.08 -7.09 -17.63
N ALA A 209 2.22 -7.33 -16.32
CA ALA A 209 1.09 -7.46 -15.41
C ALA A 209 1.49 -7.16 -13.96
N VAL A 210 0.49 -6.83 -13.15
CA VAL A 210 0.63 -6.61 -11.70
C VAL A 210 -0.37 -7.49 -10.94
N VAL A 211 0.10 -8.18 -9.90
CA VAL A 211 -0.74 -8.95 -8.98
C VAL A 211 -0.62 -8.31 -7.60
N THR A 212 -1.76 -8.01 -6.98
CA THR A 212 -1.78 -7.51 -5.61
C THR A 212 -2.45 -8.51 -4.69
N TRP A 213 -1.77 -8.88 -3.61
CA TRP A 213 -2.34 -9.70 -2.56
C TRP A 213 -3.02 -8.83 -1.50
N TYR A 214 -4.26 -9.18 -1.20
CA TYR A 214 -5.10 -8.59 -0.16
C TYR A 214 -5.67 -9.72 0.72
N SER A 215 -6.31 -9.36 1.84
CA SER A 215 -7.21 -10.25 2.56
C SER A 215 -8.42 -9.47 3.11
N ALA A 216 -9.63 -9.98 3.22
CA ALA A 216 -10.08 -11.34 2.99
C ALA A 216 -11.39 -11.37 2.19
N ALA A 217 -11.46 -12.27 1.20
CA ALA A 217 -12.69 -12.62 0.46
C ALA A 217 -12.61 -13.99 -0.24
N GLY A 218 -11.40 -14.49 -0.55
CA GLY A 218 -11.20 -15.78 -1.19
C GLY A 218 -11.52 -15.76 -2.70
N GLY A 219 -10.84 -14.91 -3.46
CA GLY A 219 -11.13 -14.72 -4.89
C GLY A 219 -10.03 -13.98 -5.66
N VAL A 220 -10.05 -14.12 -6.98
CA VAL A 220 -9.28 -13.28 -7.92
C VAL A 220 -10.24 -12.31 -8.59
N TYR A 221 -9.89 -11.04 -8.59
CA TYR A 221 -10.73 -9.95 -9.07
C TYR A 221 -9.98 -9.18 -10.16
N ALA A 222 -10.62 -9.07 -11.32
CA ALA A 222 -10.15 -8.21 -12.39
C ALA A 222 -10.27 -6.72 -12.00
N SER A 223 -9.40 -5.88 -12.56
CA SER A 223 -9.46 -4.43 -12.38
C SER A 223 -9.93 -3.69 -13.63
N SER A 224 -10.52 -2.52 -13.40
CA SER A 224 -10.87 -1.53 -14.43
C SER A 224 -10.92 -0.13 -13.80
N CYS A 225 -10.90 0.92 -14.62
CA CYS A 225 -11.15 2.28 -14.16
C CYS A 225 -12.17 2.95 -15.08
N ASN A 226 -13.43 3.06 -14.64
CA ASN A 226 -14.52 3.69 -15.40
C ASN A 226 -14.67 3.17 -16.84
N GLY A 227 -14.46 1.86 -17.05
CA GLY A 227 -14.47 1.24 -18.37
C GLY A 227 -14.48 -0.29 -18.30
N PRO A 228 -14.50 -0.96 -19.47
CA PRO A 228 -14.46 -2.41 -19.51
C PRO A 228 -13.10 -2.94 -19.02
N VAL A 229 -13.13 -4.11 -18.37
CA VAL A 229 -11.92 -4.85 -18.05
C VAL A 229 -11.18 -5.21 -19.35
N SER A 230 -9.87 -4.93 -19.40
CA SER A 230 -9.04 -5.22 -20.57
C SER A 230 -9.00 -6.74 -20.87
N ALA A 231 -8.79 -7.11 -22.14
CA ALA A 231 -8.70 -8.52 -22.53
C ALA A 231 -7.57 -9.24 -21.79
N GLU A 232 -6.43 -8.57 -21.62
CA GLU A 232 -5.27 -9.10 -20.89
C GLU A 232 -5.59 -9.29 -19.41
N THR A 233 -6.23 -8.31 -18.76
CA THR A 233 -6.67 -8.42 -17.36
C THR A 233 -7.62 -9.60 -17.16
N LYS A 234 -8.60 -9.80 -18.07
CA LYS A 234 -9.49 -10.97 -18.02
C LYS A 234 -8.72 -12.28 -18.15
N ALA A 235 -7.75 -12.34 -19.05
CA ALA A 235 -6.93 -13.52 -19.27
C ALA A 235 -6.13 -13.88 -18.00
N ILE A 236 -5.39 -12.94 -17.42
CA ILE A 236 -4.59 -13.21 -16.21
C ILE A 236 -5.46 -13.50 -14.98
N THR A 237 -6.64 -12.86 -14.86
CA THR A 237 -7.62 -13.16 -13.81
C THR A 237 -8.02 -14.63 -13.88
N LYS A 238 -8.42 -15.10 -15.07
CA LYS A 238 -8.81 -16.50 -15.29
C LYS A 238 -7.65 -17.46 -15.06
N LYS A 239 -6.45 -17.16 -15.59
CA LYS A 239 -5.28 -18.03 -15.45
C LYS A 239 -4.87 -18.22 -13.99
N TYR A 240 -4.82 -17.13 -13.23
CA TYR A 240 -4.49 -17.19 -11.81
C TYR A 240 -5.57 -17.94 -11.03
N ALA A 241 -6.85 -17.62 -11.27
CA ALA A 241 -7.98 -18.26 -10.59
C ALA A 241 -8.04 -19.77 -10.83
N ASP A 242 -7.97 -20.21 -12.11
CA ASP A 242 -8.02 -21.62 -12.49
C ASP A 242 -6.91 -22.44 -11.79
N ALA A 243 -5.69 -21.89 -11.70
CA ALA A 243 -4.54 -22.58 -11.12
C ALA A 243 -4.55 -22.58 -9.58
N SER A 244 -4.95 -21.47 -8.96
CA SER A 244 -5.02 -21.32 -7.50
C SER A 244 -6.27 -21.96 -6.87
N GLY A 245 -7.28 -22.25 -7.69
CA GLY A 245 -8.59 -22.73 -7.23
C GLY A 245 -9.40 -21.66 -6.51
N TYR A 246 -9.10 -20.37 -6.69
CA TYR A 246 -9.98 -19.27 -6.30
C TYR A 246 -11.05 -19.04 -7.38
N PRO A 247 -12.25 -18.56 -7.03
CA PRO A 247 -13.19 -18.04 -8.01
C PRO A 247 -12.62 -16.80 -8.72
N ALA A 248 -12.86 -16.71 -10.03
CA ALA A 248 -12.59 -15.53 -10.84
C ALA A 248 -13.80 -14.58 -10.82
N ASN A 249 -13.56 -13.29 -10.65
CA ASN A 249 -14.60 -12.26 -10.59
C ASN A 249 -14.23 -11.09 -11.52
N ASP A 250 -15.23 -10.51 -12.18
CA ASP A 250 -15.04 -9.37 -13.10
C ASP A 250 -14.77 -8.06 -12.36
N SER A 251 -15.21 -7.93 -11.11
CA SER A 251 -14.96 -6.78 -10.25
C SER A 251 -15.16 -7.13 -8.78
N PHE A 252 -14.61 -6.32 -7.88
CA PHE A 252 -14.93 -6.36 -6.45
C PHE A 252 -16.00 -5.30 -6.13
N ASP A 253 -17.23 -5.71 -5.87
CA ASP A 253 -18.41 -4.84 -5.73
C ASP A 253 -19.13 -4.98 -4.37
N PHE A 254 -18.48 -5.59 -3.37
CA PHE A 254 -19.03 -5.73 -2.02
C PHE A 254 -19.33 -4.39 -1.33
N TYR A 255 -18.62 -3.33 -1.71
CA TYR A 255 -18.86 -1.94 -1.31
C TYR A 255 -18.10 -0.99 -2.26
N GLU A 256 -18.41 0.32 -2.21
CA GLU A 256 -17.75 1.32 -3.08
C GLU A 256 -16.23 1.39 -2.83
N THR A 257 -15.45 1.21 -3.89
CA THR A 257 -14.00 1.39 -3.90
C THR A 257 -13.65 2.63 -4.72
N THR A 258 -12.84 3.51 -4.13
CA THR A 258 -12.37 4.76 -4.75
C THR A 258 -10.89 4.89 -4.50
N GLY A 259 -10.13 5.32 -5.51
CA GLY A 259 -8.70 5.51 -5.39
C GLY A 259 -7.92 4.24 -4.99
N ASP A 260 -8.35 3.07 -5.45
CA ASP A 260 -7.59 1.84 -5.25
C ASP A 260 -6.50 1.67 -6.32
N MET A 261 -5.48 0.89 -5.95
CA MET A 261 -4.27 0.70 -6.73
C MET A 261 -4.49 -0.01 -8.05
N VAL A 262 -5.28 -1.09 -8.07
CA VAL A 262 -5.45 -1.91 -9.29
C VAL A 262 -6.33 -1.23 -10.33
N SER A 263 -7.28 -0.39 -9.89
CA SER A 263 -8.04 0.48 -10.78
C SER A 263 -7.16 1.58 -11.36
N TRP A 264 -6.28 2.21 -10.57
CA TRP A 264 -5.30 3.16 -11.13
C TRP A 264 -4.37 2.49 -12.15
N LEU A 265 -3.88 1.28 -11.89
CA LEU A 265 -3.08 0.52 -12.86
C LEU A 265 -3.84 0.29 -14.17
N ALA A 266 -5.13 -0.04 -14.10
CA ALA A 266 -5.98 -0.14 -15.28
C ALA A 266 -6.11 1.21 -16.02
N LYS A 267 -6.23 2.34 -15.31
CA LYS A 267 -6.26 3.69 -15.90
C LYS A 267 -5.01 4.00 -16.72
N VAL A 268 -3.83 3.55 -16.27
CA VAL A 268 -2.56 3.73 -16.98
C VAL A 268 -2.23 2.57 -17.93
N ASN A 269 -3.22 1.75 -18.29
CA ASN A 269 -3.14 0.63 -19.24
C ASN A 269 -2.19 -0.50 -18.82
N ILE A 270 -2.07 -0.76 -17.52
CA ILE A 270 -1.32 -1.90 -16.99
C ILE A 270 -2.31 -2.98 -16.52
N PRO A 271 -2.25 -4.20 -17.09
CA PRO A 271 -3.07 -5.31 -16.63
C PRO A 271 -2.81 -5.61 -15.15
N ALA A 272 -3.85 -5.57 -14.32
CA ALA A 272 -3.70 -5.78 -12.89
C ALA A 272 -4.85 -6.61 -12.32
N ILE A 273 -4.54 -7.43 -11.31
CA ILE A 273 -5.53 -8.23 -10.58
C ILE A 273 -5.34 -8.11 -9.07
N SER A 274 -6.44 -8.19 -8.34
CA SER A 274 -6.45 -8.35 -6.90
C SER A 274 -6.70 -9.80 -6.54
N VAL A 275 -5.82 -10.38 -5.74
CA VAL A 275 -5.98 -11.72 -5.17
C VAL A 275 -6.27 -11.55 -3.69
N LEU A 276 -7.53 -11.75 -3.30
CA LEU A 276 -7.96 -11.65 -1.92
C LEU A 276 -7.91 -13.05 -1.30
N LEU A 277 -7.03 -13.24 -0.33
CA LEU A 277 -6.93 -14.47 0.46
C LEU A 277 -8.25 -14.74 1.19
N THR A 278 -8.49 -15.98 1.63
CA THR A 278 -9.77 -16.38 2.23
C THR A 278 -9.97 -15.77 3.62
N ASN A 279 -8.88 -15.51 4.36
CA ASN A 279 -8.91 -14.93 5.70
C ASN A 279 -7.67 -14.04 5.96
N HIS A 280 -7.60 -13.45 7.14
CA HIS A 280 -6.50 -12.55 7.56
C HIS A 280 -5.34 -13.27 8.28
N THR A 281 -5.29 -14.61 8.24
CA THR A 281 -4.31 -15.41 9.01
C THR A 281 -3.46 -16.32 8.13
N ASP A 282 -4.07 -17.03 7.19
CA ASP A 282 -3.40 -17.98 6.33
C ASP A 282 -2.76 -17.27 5.14
N THR A 283 -1.53 -17.65 4.77
CA THR A 283 -0.85 -17.11 3.59
C THR A 283 -1.38 -17.74 2.30
N GLU A 284 -1.99 -18.92 2.40
CA GLU A 284 -2.48 -19.72 1.28
C GLU A 284 -1.40 -19.92 0.20
N PHE A 285 -0.14 -20.09 0.66
CA PHE A 285 1.04 -20.17 -0.20
C PHE A 285 0.90 -21.18 -1.34
N ALA A 286 0.40 -22.39 -1.06
CA ALA A 286 0.23 -23.42 -2.08
C ALA A 286 -0.67 -22.98 -3.25
N LYS A 287 -1.77 -22.24 -2.96
CA LYS A 287 -2.68 -21.71 -3.99
C LYS A 287 -2.00 -20.60 -4.80
N ASN A 288 -1.35 -19.67 -4.11
CA ASN A 288 -0.73 -18.51 -4.73
C ASN A 288 0.53 -18.85 -5.53
N LYS A 289 1.27 -19.89 -5.12
CA LYS A 289 2.37 -20.48 -5.89
C LYS A 289 1.87 -20.97 -7.26
N LEU A 290 0.78 -21.75 -7.27
CA LEU A 290 0.18 -22.23 -8.53
C LEU A 290 -0.31 -21.07 -9.41
N GLY A 291 -0.89 -20.03 -8.81
CA GLY A 291 -1.26 -18.79 -9.51
C GLY A 291 -0.07 -18.09 -10.17
N LEU A 292 1.04 -17.92 -9.44
CA LEU A 292 2.27 -17.34 -9.99
C LEU A 292 2.83 -18.18 -11.14
N GLU A 293 2.96 -19.51 -10.96
CA GLU A 293 3.47 -20.41 -11.99
C GLU A 293 2.61 -20.40 -13.27
N ALA A 294 1.29 -20.29 -13.12
CA ALA A 294 0.39 -20.17 -14.24
C ALA A 294 0.60 -18.87 -15.04
N LEU A 295 0.88 -17.75 -14.35
CA LEU A 295 1.24 -16.50 -15.03
C LEU A 295 2.61 -16.60 -15.70
N LEU A 296 3.61 -17.19 -15.05
CA LEU A 296 4.92 -17.42 -15.69
C LEU A 296 4.77 -18.22 -16.98
N LYS A 297 4.01 -19.33 -16.94
CA LYS A 297 3.71 -20.15 -18.12
C LYS A 297 2.97 -19.35 -19.20
N TYR A 298 2.03 -18.50 -18.81
CA TYR A 298 1.25 -17.69 -19.75
C TYR A 298 2.10 -16.64 -20.48
N TYR A 299 3.06 -16.04 -19.79
CA TYR A 299 3.98 -15.02 -20.34
C TYR A 299 5.27 -15.59 -20.94
N THR A 300 5.45 -16.91 -20.93
CA THR A 300 6.60 -17.56 -21.59
C THR A 300 6.47 -17.44 -23.11
N LYS A 301 7.59 -17.20 -23.78
CA LYS A 301 7.68 -17.18 -25.26
C LYS A 301 8.31 -18.47 -25.79
#